data_AF-A0A8J4UH84-F1
#
_entry.id   AF-A0A8J4UH84-F1
#
_cell.length_a   1.000
_cell.length_b   1.000
_cell.length_c   1.000
_cell.angle_alpha   90.00
_cell.angle_beta   90.00
_cell.angle_gamma   90.00
#
_symmetry.space_group_name_H-M   'P 1'
#
loop_
_entity.id
_entity.type
_entity.pdbx_description
1 polymer ?
#
loop_
_entity_poly.entity_id
_entity_poly.type
_entity_poly.pdbx_seq_one_letter_code
_entity_poly.pdbx_strand_id
1 'polypeptide(L)' 'SVLKVSVLVGFLLLVLVAESHAGCLHERLKAGATRCQDIVDKTWHPIGSSWKNSKCNRCWCMDDLMRCCDG' A
#
# COMPACT_ATOMS: atom_id res chain seq x y z
N SER A 1 -20.75 38.69 1.43
CA SER A 1 -19.38 38.57 1.97
C SER A 1 -18.63 37.54 1.14
N VAL A 2 -17.78 38.01 0.23
CA VAL A 2 -16.93 37.18 -0.65
C VAL A 2 -16.02 36.26 0.18
N LEU A 3 -15.61 36.75 1.37
CA LEU A 3 -14.81 36.03 2.36
C LEU A 3 -15.42 34.68 2.80
N LYS A 4 -16.75 34.59 2.94
CA LYS A 4 -17.44 33.39 3.45
C LYS A 4 -17.51 32.28 2.40
N VAL A 5 -17.61 32.66 1.12
CA VAL A 5 -17.60 31.75 -0.03
C VAL A 5 -16.19 31.24 -0.29
N SER A 6 -15.18 32.11 -0.21
CA SER A 6 -13.76 31.73 -0.39
C SER A 6 -13.26 30.73 0.66
N VAL A 7 -13.70 30.85 1.92
CA VAL A 7 -13.31 29.91 2.99
C VAL A 7 -13.92 28.52 2.75
N LEU A 8 -15.20 28.45 2.37
CA LEU A 8 -15.87 27.18 2.05
C LEU A 8 -15.21 26.47 0.86
N VAL A 9 -14.83 27.20 -0.18
CA VAL A 9 -14.09 26.65 -1.33
C VAL A 9 -12.70 26.16 -0.92
N GLY A 10 -11.98 26.90 -0.06
CA GLY A 10 -10.68 26.47 0.48
C GLY A 10 -10.76 25.18 1.30
N PHE A 11 -11.77 25.03 2.16
CA PHE A 11 -11.98 23.80 2.93
C PHE A 11 -12.40 22.61 2.05
N LEU A 12 -13.19 22.83 0.99
CA LEU A 12 -13.61 21.78 0.07
C LEU A 12 -12.42 21.19 -0.71
N LEU A 13 -11.45 22.04 -1.08
CA LEU A 13 -10.25 21.62 -1.81
C LEU A 13 -9.26 20.80 -0.93
N LEU A 14 -9.22 21.04 0.39
CA LEU A 14 -8.36 20.30 1.33
C LEU A 14 -8.83 18.86 1.59
N VAL A 15 -10.14 18.60 1.54
CA VAL A 15 -10.70 17.25 1.72
C VAL A 15 -10.43 16.35 0.50
N LEU A 16 -10.22 16.95 -0.67
CA LEU A 16 -10.05 16.23 -1.94
C LEU A 16 -8.62 15.79 -2.23
N VAL A 17 -7.63 16.26 -1.47
CA VAL A 17 -6.27 15.70 -1.50
C VAL A 17 -6.20 14.50 -0.53
N ALA A 18 -7.13 13.56 -0.72
CA ALA A 18 -6.90 12.20 -0.26
C ALA A 18 -5.85 11.63 -1.20
N GLU A 19 -4.60 11.79 -0.77
CA GLU A 19 -3.39 11.25 -1.38
C GLU A 19 -3.66 9.84 -1.95
N SER A 20 -3.83 9.74 -3.28
CA SER A 20 -4.10 8.48 -3.96
C SER A 20 -2.80 7.70 -4.19
N HIS A 21 -1.98 7.55 -3.15
CA HIS A 21 -0.84 6.64 -3.18
C HIS A 21 -1.38 5.21 -3.02
N ALA A 22 -2.09 4.71 -4.04
CA ALA A 22 -2.36 3.28 -4.17
C ALA A 22 -1.19 2.62 -4.92
N GLY A 23 0.04 3.00 -4.57
CA GLY A 23 1.25 2.42 -5.13
C GLY A 23 1.37 0.99 -4.66
N CYS A 24 1.36 0.05 -5.60
CA CYS A 24 1.61 -1.36 -5.30
C CYS A 24 2.94 -1.78 -5.92
N LEU A 25 3.79 -2.41 -5.11
CA LEU A 25 4.96 -3.12 -5.54
C LEU A 25 4.61 -4.60 -5.79
N HIS A 26 5.16 -5.17 -6.87
CA HIS A 26 5.09 -6.60 -7.17
C HIS A 26 6.50 -7.16 -7.29
N GLU A 27 6.75 -8.28 -6.62
CA GLU A 27 8.01 -9.03 -6.73
C GLU A 27 7.71 -10.46 -7.14
N ARG A 28 8.26 -10.91 -8.27
CA ARG A 28 8.11 -12.30 -8.71
C ARG A 28 8.95 -13.23 -7.85
N LEU A 29 8.37 -14.36 -7.47
CA LEU A 29 9.08 -15.42 -6.76
C LEU A 29 9.95 -16.21 -7.74
N LYS A 30 11.08 -16.72 -7.23
CA LYS A 30 11.87 -17.70 -7.97
C LYS A 30 11.11 -19.02 -8.05
N ALA A 31 11.33 -19.78 -9.13
CA ALA A 31 10.75 -21.10 -9.28
C ALA A 31 11.10 -22.00 -8.07
N GLY A 32 10.08 -22.63 -7.47
CA GLY A 32 10.23 -23.50 -6.30
C GLY A 32 10.27 -22.78 -4.95
N ALA A 33 10.10 -21.45 -4.91
CA ALA A 33 9.94 -20.75 -3.64
C ALA A 33 8.62 -21.17 -2.95
N THR A 34 8.66 -21.32 -1.62
CA THR A 34 7.50 -21.68 -0.79
C THR A 34 7.06 -20.54 0.12
N ARG A 35 7.81 -19.43 0.10
CA ARG A 35 7.64 -18.25 0.96
C ARG A 35 8.06 -16.99 0.21
N CYS A 36 7.45 -15.87 0.55
CA CYS A 36 7.87 -14.53 0.15
C CYS A 36 8.72 -13.90 1.25
N GLN A 37 9.76 -13.15 0.88
CA GLN A 37 10.45 -12.29 1.84
C GLN A 37 9.93 -10.86 1.69
N ASP A 38 9.40 -10.29 2.76
CA ASP A 38 9.04 -8.88 2.81
C ASP A 38 10.28 -8.03 2.52
N ILE A 39 10.23 -7.18 1.49
CA ILE A 39 11.39 -6.35 1.13
C ILE A 39 11.69 -5.25 2.15
N VAL A 40 10.72 -4.87 2.98
CA VAL A 40 10.86 -3.82 4.01
C VAL A 40 11.39 -4.44 5.29
N ASP A 41 10.68 -5.41 5.86
CA ASP A 41 11.00 -5.98 7.17
C ASP A 41 11.95 -7.17 7.09
N LYS A 42 12.23 -7.68 5.89
CA LYS A 42 13.05 -8.89 5.62
C LYS A 42 12.53 -10.16 6.30
N THR A 43 11.26 -10.17 6.71
CA THR A 43 10.57 -11.32 7.31
C THR A 43 10.02 -12.26 6.23
N TRP A 44 9.93 -13.55 6.54
CA TRP A 44 9.49 -14.58 5.59
C TRP A 44 8.05 -15.02 5.86
N HIS A 45 7.21 -14.97 4.83
CA HIS A 45 5.78 -15.25 4.92
C HIS A 45 5.41 -16.42 3.98
N PRO A 46 4.58 -17.38 4.41
CA PRO A 46 4.19 -18.51 3.56
C PRO A 46 3.29 -18.06 2.40
N ILE A 47 3.31 -18.82 1.30
CA ILE A 47 2.35 -18.64 0.20
C ILE A 47 0.91 -18.74 0.74
N GLY A 48 0.02 -17.88 0.22
CA GLY A 48 -1.37 -17.73 0.64
C GLY A 48 -1.59 -16.79 1.83
N SER A 49 -0.52 -16.31 2.47
CA SER A 49 -0.64 -15.39 3.61
C SER A 49 -0.73 -13.92 3.21
N SER A 50 -1.24 -13.11 4.14
CA SER A 50 -1.26 -11.65 4.05
C SER A 50 -0.82 -11.04 5.38
N TRP A 51 -0.11 -9.91 5.33
CA TRP A 51 0.37 -9.22 6.53
C TRP A 51 0.41 -7.70 6.31
N LYS A 52 0.65 -6.97 7.39
CA LYS A 52 1.00 -5.55 7.37
C LYS A 52 2.44 -5.40 7.86
N ASN A 53 3.28 -4.71 7.09
CA ASN A 53 4.68 -4.50 7.45
C ASN A 53 4.88 -3.24 8.31
N SER A 54 6.13 -2.97 8.73
CA SER A 54 6.48 -1.81 9.56
C SER A 54 6.22 -0.44 8.91
N LYS A 55 6.05 -0.40 7.59
CA LYS A 55 5.67 0.80 6.82
C LYS A 55 4.17 0.91 6.58
N CYS A 56 3.39 0.06 7.22
CA CYS A 56 1.93 -0.02 7.07
C CYS A 56 1.46 -0.51 5.70
N ASN A 57 2.35 -1.05 4.86
CA ASN A 57 1.94 -1.60 3.58
C ASN A 57 1.22 -2.93 3.81
N ARG A 58 0.09 -3.10 3.13
CA ARG A 58 -0.63 -4.37 3.11
C ARG A 58 -0.02 -5.26 2.04
N CYS A 59 0.44 -6.42 2.45
CA CYS A 59 1.15 -7.37 1.61
C CYS A 59 0.41 -8.70 1.48
N TRP A 60 0.61 -9.37 0.35
CA TRP A 60 0.09 -10.69 0.02
C TRP A 60 1.17 -11.53 -0.66
N CYS A 61 1.35 -12.76 -0.20
CA CYS A 61 2.23 -13.74 -0.83
C CYS A 61 1.38 -14.72 -1.65
N MET A 62 1.43 -14.61 -2.98
CA MET A 62 0.75 -15.51 -3.91
C MET A 62 1.75 -16.55 -4.46
N ASP A 63 1.26 -17.50 -5.26
CA ASP A 63 2.05 -18.64 -5.75
C ASP A 63 3.32 -18.22 -6.52
N ASP A 64 3.23 -17.16 -7.32
CA ASP A 64 4.30 -16.69 -8.21
C ASP A 64 4.73 -15.23 -7.96
N LEU A 65 4.01 -14.50 -7.11
CA LEU A 65 4.31 -13.09 -6.82
C LEU A 65 3.99 -12.66 -5.38
N MET A 66 4.79 -11.75 -4.84
CA MET A 66 4.46 -10.97 -3.66
C MET A 66 3.94 -9.59 -4.10
N ARG A 67 2.81 -9.15 -3.55
CA ARG A 67 2.26 -7.81 -3.78
C ARG A 67 2.22 -7.06 -2.46
N CYS A 68 2.72 -5.83 -2.41
CA CYS A 68 2.58 -4.93 -1.27
C CYS A 68 2.07 -3.58 -1.75
N CYS A 69 0.98 -3.09 -1.16
CA CYS A 69 0.42 -1.79 -1.48
C CYS A 69 0.47 -0.89 -0.24
N ASP A 70 0.64 0.40 -0.45
CA ASP A 70 0.37 1.41 0.56
C ASP A 70 -1.08 1.24 1.07
N GLY A 71 -1.29 1.36 2.37
CA GLY A 71 -2.52 0.92 3.04
C GLY A 71 -2.94 1.80 4.20
#